data_AF-A0AA38GXM6-F1
#
_entry.id   AF-A0AA38GXM6-F1
#
_cell.length_a   1.000
_cell.length_b   1.000
_cell.length_c   1.000
_cell.angle_alpha   90.00
_cell.angle_beta   90.00
_cell.angle_gamma   90.00
#
_symmetry.space_group_name_H-M   'P 1'
#
loop_
_entity.id
_entity.type
_entity.pdbx_description
1 polymer ?
#
loop_
_entity_poly.entity_id
_entity_poly.type
_entity_poly.pdbx_seq_one_letter_code
_entity_poly.pdbx_strand_id
1 'polypeptide(L)'
;MQRKKCAENCPLAPYFPADDPEKFEIVHRVFGTSNITKMLKSLDLTCLVLKSFNQEPRRSELKEQHMDVEDAKKQDTVKSLVYEATARMKDPVYGCTSVVNQLQEKITELESQLAATQEDLCNMFSQYDKLAFDFLMGTGSQDDHHVIPSIANTEQALYEEDPSLFWSPLWEA
;
A
#
# COMPACT_ATOMS: atom_id res chain seq x y z
N MET A 1 3.53 28.03 -18.44
CA MET A 1 4.95 28.03 -18.88
C MET A 1 5.71 29.25 -18.38
N GLN A 2 6.97 29.08 -17.95
CA GLN A 2 7.84 30.24 -17.67
C GLN A 2 8.39 30.78 -18.99
N ARG A 3 8.27 32.10 -19.21
CA ARG A 3 8.81 32.78 -20.40
C ARG A 3 10.33 33.00 -20.34
N LYS A 4 11.03 32.33 -19.44
CA LYS A 4 12.49 32.43 -19.28
C LYS A 4 13.16 31.28 -20.01
N LYS A 5 14.27 31.57 -20.70
CA LYS A 5 15.10 30.52 -21.31
C LYS A 5 15.72 29.67 -20.22
N CYS A 6 15.75 28.34 -20.41
CA CYS A 6 16.51 27.46 -19.54
C CYS A 6 18.01 27.73 -19.69
N ALA A 7 18.73 27.77 -18.56
CA ALA A 7 20.18 27.72 -18.59
C ALA A 7 20.66 26.33 -19.04
N GLU A 8 21.89 26.23 -19.54
CA GLU A 8 22.48 24.97 -20.01
C GLU A 8 22.45 23.87 -18.94
N ASN A 9 22.55 24.24 -17.65
CA ASN A 9 22.50 23.33 -16.50
C ASN A 9 21.21 23.50 -15.68
N CYS A 10 20.05 23.52 -16.32
CA CYS A 10 18.77 23.62 -15.63
C CYS A 10 18.50 22.34 -14.79
N PRO A 11 18.32 22.44 -13.45
CA PRO A 11 18.13 21.27 -12.59
C PRO A 11 16.79 20.56 -12.80
N LEU A 12 15.86 21.18 -13.53
CA LEU A 12 14.54 20.63 -13.83
C LEU A 12 14.48 19.96 -15.21
N ALA A 13 15.39 20.28 -16.13
CA ALA A 13 15.33 19.83 -17.52
C ALA A 13 15.32 18.29 -17.67
N PRO A 14 16.10 17.51 -16.90
CA PRO A 14 16.06 16.05 -17.00
C PRO A 14 14.71 15.43 -16.61
N TYR A 15 13.94 16.09 -15.74
CA TYR A 15 12.69 15.57 -15.20
C TYR A 15 11.43 16.16 -15.87
N PHE A 16 11.59 17.26 -16.60
CA PHE A 16 10.53 17.97 -17.32
C PHE A 16 10.96 18.23 -18.77
N PRO A 17 10.92 17.20 -19.64
CA PRO A 17 11.31 17.32 -21.04
C PRO A 17 10.34 18.21 -21.82
N ALA A 18 10.83 18.81 -22.90
CA ALA A 18 10.02 19.71 -23.75
C ALA A 18 8.88 18.99 -24.49
N ASP A 19 8.98 17.66 -24.66
CA ASP A 19 7.97 16.83 -25.30
C ASP A 19 6.69 16.69 -24.47
N ASP A 20 6.76 16.97 -23.16
CA ASP A 20 5.63 16.86 -22.24
C ASP A 20 5.50 18.12 -21.36
N PRO A 21 5.03 19.24 -21.95
CA PRO A 21 4.91 20.50 -21.24
C PRO A 21 3.80 20.50 -20.18
N GLU A 22 2.79 19.63 -20.33
CA GLU A 22 1.64 19.55 -19.42
C GLU A 22 2.06 19.13 -18.01
N LYS A 23 2.98 18.15 -17.91
CA LYS A 23 3.56 17.74 -16.61
C LYS A 23 4.11 18.92 -15.84
N PHE A 24 4.92 19.75 -16.49
CA PHE A 24 5.50 20.91 -15.83
C PHE A 24 4.43 21.96 -15.50
N GLU A 25 3.47 22.20 -16.39
CA GLU A 25 2.42 23.18 -16.17
C GLU A 25 1.55 22.87 -14.94
N ILE A 26 1.12 21.62 -14.80
CA ILE A 26 0.28 21.16 -13.69
C ILE A 26 1.03 21.30 -12.36
N VAL A 27 2.26 20.78 -12.29
CA VAL A 27 3.07 20.84 -11.06
C VAL A 27 3.44 22.28 -10.73
N HIS A 28 3.79 23.09 -11.72
CA HIS A 28 4.09 24.51 -11.53
C HIS A 28 2.90 25.28 -10.98
N ARG A 29 1.68 24.98 -11.44
CA ARG A 29 0.46 25.66 -10.99
C ARG A 29 0.16 25.39 -9.52
N VAL A 30 0.39 24.16 -9.06
CA VAL A 30 0.07 23.74 -7.68
C VAL A 30 1.20 24.03 -6.70
N PHE A 31 2.44 23.71 -7.07
CA PHE A 31 3.58 23.81 -6.16
C PHE A 31 4.46 25.04 -6.43
N GLY A 32 4.53 25.52 -7.68
CA GLY A 32 5.44 26.59 -8.07
C GLY A 32 6.90 26.13 -8.20
N THR A 33 7.67 26.77 -9.10
CA THR A 33 9.05 26.34 -9.40
C THR A 33 9.99 26.35 -8.21
N SER A 34 9.84 27.32 -7.31
CA SER A 34 10.72 27.45 -6.15
C SER A 34 10.57 26.26 -5.21
N ASN A 35 9.34 25.79 -4.99
CA ASN A 35 9.09 24.65 -4.11
C ASN A 35 9.53 23.35 -4.77
N ILE A 36 9.24 23.15 -6.06
CA ILE A 36 9.73 21.99 -6.82
C ILE A 36 11.25 21.88 -6.73
N THR A 37 11.96 22.99 -6.97
CA THR A 37 13.43 23.02 -6.89
C THR A 37 13.94 22.73 -5.49
N LYS A 38 13.28 23.25 -4.44
CA LYS A 38 13.64 22.95 -3.05
C LYS A 38 13.45 21.48 -2.71
N MET A 39 12.32 20.89 -3.08
CA MET A 39 12.00 19.48 -2.82
C MET A 39 13.00 18.54 -3.52
N LEU A 40 13.34 18.80 -4.79
CA LEU A 40 14.32 17.98 -5.50
C LEU A 40 15.74 18.12 -4.91
N LYS A 41 16.12 19.32 -4.44
CA LYS A 41 17.41 19.53 -3.77
C LYS A 41 17.48 18.91 -2.37
N SER A 42 16.35 18.79 -1.65
CA SER A 42 16.36 18.16 -0.33
C SER A 42 16.65 16.65 -0.39
N LEU A 43 16.34 15.99 -1.50
CA LEU A 43 16.64 14.57 -1.70
C LEU A 43 18.14 14.30 -1.75
N ASP A 44 18.92 15.23 -2.31
CA ASP A 44 20.38 15.16 -2.35
C ASP A 44 20.94 15.14 -0.92
N LEU A 45 20.36 15.95 -0.03
CA LEU A 45 20.77 16.03 1.37
C LEU A 45 20.35 14.79 2.17
N THR A 46 19.12 14.30 2.01
CA THR A 46 18.65 13.10 2.71
C THR A 46 19.46 11.86 2.33
N CYS A 47 19.85 11.74 1.05
CA CYS A 47 20.71 10.65 0.62
C CYS A 47 22.12 10.76 1.22
N LEU A 48 22.68 11.97 1.36
CA LEU A 48 23.97 12.18 2.03
C LEU A 48 23.95 11.83 3.52
N VAL A 49 22.85 12.14 4.22
CA VAL A 49 22.67 11.75 5.63
C VAL A 49 22.61 10.24 5.77
N LEU A 50 21.85 9.53 4.92
CA LEU A 50 21.80 8.06 4.94
C LEU A 50 23.13 7.40 4.55
N LYS A 51 23.91 8.01 3.64
CA LYS A 51 25.29 7.58 3.30
C LYS A 51 26.26 7.77 4.49
N SER A 52 25.98 8.70 5.41
CA SER A 52 26.84 8.96 6.58
C SER A 52 26.66 7.94 7.71
N PHE A 53 25.49 7.30 7.81
CA PHE A 53 25.20 6.26 8.81
C PHE A 53 25.51 4.83 8.34
N ASN A 54 25.58 4.60 7.03
CA ASN A 54 26.06 3.34 6.47
C ASN A 54 27.55 3.50 6.15
N GLN A 55 28.42 2.99 7.02
CA GLN A 55 29.87 3.06 6.81
C GLN A 55 30.25 2.29 5.52
N GLU A 56 30.55 3.03 4.45
CA GLU A 56 30.90 2.46 3.14
C GLU A 56 32.26 1.71 3.16
N PRO A 57 32.40 0.54 2.49
CA PRO A 57 33.68 -0.09 2.24
C PRO A 57 34.45 0.58 1.07
N ARG A 58 35.74 0.23 0.93
CA ARG A 58 36.81 0.92 0.17
C ARG A 58 36.49 1.42 -1.26
N ARG A 59 36.26 2.72 -1.36
CA ARG A 59 36.65 3.78 -2.35
C ARG A 59 37.11 3.54 -3.80
N SER A 60 37.09 2.36 -4.43
CA SER A 60 37.60 2.25 -5.83
C SER A 60 36.65 1.73 -6.91
N GLU A 61 35.41 1.32 -6.62
CA GLU A 61 34.49 0.79 -7.67
C GLU A 61 33.06 1.41 -7.71
N LEU A 62 32.75 2.42 -6.89
CA LEU A 62 31.40 3.02 -6.81
C LEU A 62 31.30 4.41 -7.48
N LYS A 63 31.65 4.52 -8.77
CA LYS A 63 31.43 5.76 -9.53
C LYS A 63 30.41 5.69 -10.65
N GLU A 64 29.91 4.50 -11.01
CA GLU A 64 28.84 4.38 -12.02
C GLU A 64 27.48 3.98 -11.44
N GLN A 65 27.40 3.18 -10.37
CA GLN A 65 26.10 2.75 -9.82
C GLN A 65 25.43 3.72 -8.82
N HIS A 66 26.14 4.72 -8.32
CA HIS A 66 25.62 5.63 -7.30
C HIS A 66 24.86 6.84 -7.87
N MET A 67 25.09 7.15 -9.16
CA MET A 67 24.48 8.30 -9.84
C MET A 67 23.04 7.99 -10.29
N ASP A 68 22.75 6.72 -10.63
CA ASP A 68 21.42 6.29 -11.07
C ASP A 68 20.37 6.30 -9.94
N VAL A 69 20.78 5.96 -8.71
CA VAL A 69 19.84 5.85 -7.57
C VAL A 69 19.34 7.22 -7.12
N GLU A 70 20.20 8.25 -7.17
CA GLU A 70 19.84 9.62 -6.76
C GLU A 70 18.89 10.26 -7.78
N ASP A 71 19.16 10.04 -9.07
CA ASP A 71 18.28 10.51 -10.15
C ASP A 71 16.97 9.73 -10.21
N ALA A 72 16.96 8.42 -9.92
CA ALA A 72 15.73 7.62 -9.82
C ALA A 72 14.80 8.16 -8.72
N LYS A 73 15.33 8.49 -7.53
CA LYS A 73 14.54 9.08 -6.44
C LYS A 73 13.95 10.44 -6.83
N LYS A 74 14.71 11.26 -7.56
CA LYS A 74 14.20 12.54 -8.09
C LYS A 74 13.10 12.31 -9.12
N GLN A 75 13.28 11.35 -10.03
CA GLN A 75 12.24 10.97 -10.99
C GLN A 75 10.96 10.51 -10.29
N ASP A 76 11.06 9.65 -9.29
CA ASP A 76 9.90 9.17 -8.53
C ASP A 76 9.23 10.30 -7.74
N THR A 77 10.02 11.21 -7.18
CA THR A 77 9.48 12.41 -6.55
C THR A 77 8.71 13.27 -7.55
N VAL A 78 9.24 13.49 -8.75
CA VAL A 78 8.53 14.22 -9.80
C VAL A 78 7.23 13.51 -10.19
N LYS A 79 7.22 12.18 -10.32
CA LYS A 79 5.99 11.41 -10.57
C LYS A 79 4.94 11.66 -9.48
N SER A 80 5.34 11.61 -8.21
CA SER A 80 4.45 11.89 -7.07
C SER A 80 3.91 13.32 -7.10
N LEU A 81 4.76 14.31 -7.40
CA LEU A 81 4.33 15.71 -7.55
C LEU A 81 3.33 15.89 -8.70
N VAL A 82 3.57 15.25 -9.85
CA VAL A 82 2.65 15.27 -11.00
C VAL A 82 1.31 14.66 -10.62
N TYR A 83 1.31 13.50 -9.96
CA TYR A 83 0.10 12.85 -9.48
C TYR A 83 -0.70 13.74 -8.53
N GLU A 84 -0.06 14.27 -7.47
CA GLU A 84 -0.72 15.10 -6.46
C GLU A 84 -1.26 16.40 -7.06
N ALA A 85 -0.47 17.08 -7.91
CA ALA A 85 -0.93 18.28 -8.59
C ALA A 85 -2.11 18.00 -9.52
N THR A 86 -2.08 16.89 -10.25
CA THR A 86 -3.20 16.46 -11.11
C THR A 86 -4.45 16.18 -10.29
N ALA A 87 -4.30 15.53 -9.13
CA ALA A 87 -5.41 15.26 -8.23
C ALA A 87 -6.02 16.58 -7.70
N ARG A 88 -5.20 17.53 -7.24
CA ARG A 88 -5.68 18.87 -6.80
C ARG A 88 -6.33 19.68 -7.92
N MET A 89 -5.89 19.49 -9.17
CA MET A 89 -6.51 20.13 -10.33
C MET A 89 -7.91 19.57 -10.62
N LYS A 90 -8.12 18.27 -10.40
CA LYS A 90 -9.42 17.60 -10.59
C LYS A 90 -10.36 17.78 -9.40
N ASP A 91 -9.82 17.77 -8.19
CA ASP A 91 -10.53 17.96 -6.93
C ASP A 91 -9.78 19.01 -6.10
N PRO A 92 -10.19 20.29 -6.19
CA PRO A 92 -9.54 21.38 -5.46
C PRO A 92 -9.70 21.32 -3.94
N VAL A 93 -10.66 20.52 -3.43
CA VAL A 93 -10.96 20.45 -2.00
C VAL A 93 -10.15 19.33 -1.36
N TYR A 94 -10.25 18.10 -1.90
CA TYR A 94 -9.64 16.92 -1.29
C TYR A 94 -8.47 16.35 -2.08
N GLY A 95 -8.32 16.67 -3.37
CA GLY A 95 -7.20 16.22 -4.19
C GLY A 95 -6.91 14.72 -4.08
N CYS A 96 -5.68 14.36 -3.70
CA CYS A 96 -5.30 12.96 -3.48
C CYS A 96 -5.91 12.34 -2.21
N THR A 97 -6.30 13.16 -1.23
CA THR A 97 -6.94 12.69 0.02
C THR A 97 -8.28 12.01 -0.27
N SER A 98 -9.00 12.44 -1.31
CA SER A 98 -10.24 11.76 -1.75
C SER A 98 -9.97 10.30 -2.15
N VAL A 99 -8.87 10.06 -2.86
CA VAL A 99 -8.46 8.70 -3.28
C VAL A 99 -8.05 7.86 -2.07
N VAL A 100 -7.28 8.45 -1.14
CA VAL A 100 -6.89 7.79 0.11
C VAL A 100 -8.14 7.39 0.91
N ASN A 101 -9.10 8.29 1.05
CA ASN A 101 -10.34 8.01 1.77
C ASN A 101 -11.15 6.88 1.11
N GLN A 102 -11.32 6.92 -0.22
CA GLN A 102 -12.00 5.85 -0.95
C GLN A 102 -11.32 4.48 -0.80
N LEU A 103 -9.98 4.46 -0.75
CA LEU A 103 -9.24 3.23 -0.50
C LEU A 103 -9.43 2.75 0.94
N GLN A 104 -9.43 3.67 1.91
CA GLN A 104 -9.70 3.35 3.31
C GLN A 104 -11.10 2.77 3.50
N GLU A 105 -12.12 3.34 2.86
CA GLU A 105 -13.49 2.82 2.87
C GLU A 105 -13.56 1.39 2.32
N LYS A 106 -12.83 1.10 1.23
CA LYS A 106 -12.76 -0.26 0.66
C LYS A 106 -12.04 -1.25 1.57
N ILE A 107 -11.00 -0.82 2.27
CA ILE A 107 -10.30 -1.64 3.27
C ILE A 107 -11.31 -2.02 4.36
N THR A 108 -12.02 -1.03 4.92
CA THR A 108 -13.03 -1.26 5.96
C THR A 108 -14.20 -2.12 5.49
N GLU A 109 -14.66 -1.97 4.25
CA GLU A 109 -15.69 -2.83 3.66
C GLU A 109 -15.22 -4.29 3.57
N LEU A 110 -14.02 -4.52 3.03
CA LEU A 110 -13.47 -5.87 2.91
C LEU A 110 -13.19 -6.50 4.27
N GLU A 111 -12.73 -5.71 5.23
CA GLU A 111 -12.59 -6.11 6.63
C GLU A 111 -13.93 -6.57 7.22
N SER A 112 -15.01 -5.82 6.99
CA SER A 112 -16.36 -6.18 7.45
C SER A 112 -16.88 -7.46 6.79
N GLN A 113 -16.64 -7.64 5.49
CA GLN A 113 -17.04 -8.86 4.79
C GLN A 113 -16.28 -10.08 5.31
N LEU A 114 -14.98 -9.95 5.57
CA LEU A 114 -14.18 -11.01 6.17
C LEU A 114 -14.76 -11.41 7.52
N ALA A 115 -15.04 -10.45 8.41
CA ALA A 115 -15.63 -10.70 9.71
C ALA A 115 -17.00 -11.43 9.61
N ALA A 116 -17.87 -11.00 8.70
CA ALA A 116 -19.17 -11.65 8.48
C ALA A 116 -19.02 -13.10 7.99
N THR A 117 -18.14 -13.36 7.02
CA THR A 117 -17.91 -14.73 6.53
C THR A 117 -17.27 -15.63 7.60
N GLN A 118 -16.42 -15.08 8.46
CA GLN A 118 -15.85 -15.81 9.60
C GLN A 118 -16.94 -16.19 10.61
N GLU A 119 -17.87 -15.27 10.92
CA GLU A 119 -19.02 -15.55 11.78
C GLU A 119 -19.93 -16.63 11.17
N ASP A 120 -20.24 -16.52 9.88
CA ASP A 120 -21.04 -17.52 9.16
C ASP A 120 -20.41 -18.91 9.23
N LEU A 121 -19.09 -19.01 9.01
CA LEU A 121 -18.37 -20.27 9.15
C LEU A 121 -18.47 -20.83 10.57
N CYS A 122 -18.23 -20.02 11.60
CA CYS A 122 -18.37 -20.42 13.00
C CYS A 122 -19.79 -20.94 13.31
N ASN A 123 -20.82 -20.25 12.81
CA ASN A 123 -22.21 -20.65 12.97
C ASN A 123 -22.49 -21.99 12.29
N MET A 124 -21.99 -22.18 11.06
CA MET A 124 -22.12 -23.44 10.33
C MET A 124 -21.38 -24.58 11.03
N PHE A 125 -20.12 -24.38 11.45
CA PHE A 125 -19.36 -25.38 12.21
C PHE A 125 -20.06 -25.77 13.52
N SER A 126 -20.58 -24.79 14.28
CA SER A 126 -21.37 -25.08 15.49
C SER A 126 -22.65 -25.87 15.20
N GLN A 127 -23.33 -25.59 14.07
CA GLN A 127 -24.49 -26.37 13.63
C GLN A 127 -24.10 -27.81 13.30
N TYR A 128 -22.97 -28.02 12.61
CA TYR A 128 -22.44 -29.36 12.34
C TYR A 128 -22.11 -30.10 13.64
N ASP A 129 -21.45 -29.46 14.61
CA ASP A 129 -21.12 -30.07 15.90
C ASP A 129 -22.38 -30.48 16.68
N LYS A 130 -23.42 -29.63 16.69
CA LYS A 130 -24.71 -29.95 17.31
C LYS A 130 -25.36 -31.18 16.67
N LEU A 131 -25.43 -31.22 15.34
CA LEU A 131 -26.01 -32.36 14.62
C LEU A 131 -25.19 -33.64 14.83
N ALA A 132 -23.87 -33.54 14.85
CA ALA A 132 -22.98 -34.66 15.14
C ALA A 132 -23.17 -35.19 16.57
N PHE A 133 -23.36 -34.30 17.54
CA PHE A 133 -23.67 -34.66 18.93
C PHE A 133 -25.03 -35.34 19.06
N ASP A 134 -26.08 -34.81 18.44
CA ASP A 134 -27.43 -35.41 18.44
C ASP A 134 -27.42 -36.81 17.83
N PHE A 135 -26.65 -37.02 16.76
CA PHE A 135 -26.46 -38.34 16.14
C PHE A 135 -25.70 -39.32 17.05
N LEU A 136 -24.64 -38.85 17.73
CA LEU A 136 -23.83 -39.69 18.62
C LEU A 136 -24.57 -40.07 19.92
N MET A 137 -25.39 -39.16 20.45
CA MET A 137 -26.09 -39.34 21.73
C MET A 137 -27.43 -40.09 21.60
N GLY A 138 -27.83 -40.48 20.38
CA GLY A 138 -28.85 -41.50 20.15
C GLY A 138 -30.28 -41.11 20.55
N THR A 139 -30.65 -39.83 20.52
CA THR A 139 -32.01 -39.37 20.86
C THR A 139 -32.93 -39.29 19.64
N GLY A 140 -32.86 -40.27 18.74
CA GLY A 140 -33.70 -40.39 17.54
C GLY A 140 -34.05 -41.85 17.27
N SER A 141 -35.34 -42.16 17.27
CA SER A 141 -35.91 -43.49 17.03
C SER A 141 -35.60 -44.04 15.63
N GLN A 142 -35.36 -45.36 15.61
CA GLN A 142 -35.37 -46.35 14.53
C GLN A 142 -35.62 -45.94 13.06
N ASP A 143 -34.68 -46.42 12.24
CA ASP A 143 -34.81 -47.06 10.93
C ASP A 143 -34.25 -46.34 9.68
N ASP A 144 -33.48 -47.17 8.97
CA ASP A 144 -32.98 -47.13 7.60
C ASP A 144 -31.66 -46.43 7.25
N HIS A 145 -30.73 -47.33 6.88
CA HIS A 145 -29.42 -47.17 6.27
C HIS A 145 -29.31 -46.04 5.23
N HIS A 146 -28.37 -45.10 5.41
CA HIS A 146 -27.47 -44.66 4.33
C HIS A 146 -26.24 -43.88 4.83
N VAL A 147 -25.08 -44.45 4.50
CA VAL A 147 -23.74 -43.87 4.26
C VAL A 147 -23.27 -42.68 5.12
N ILE A 148 -22.31 -42.99 5.99
CA ILE A 148 -21.44 -42.04 6.70
C ILE A 148 -20.65 -41.20 5.68
N PRO A 149 -20.65 -39.86 5.71
CA PRO A 149 -19.53 -39.10 5.18
C PRO A 149 -18.39 -39.24 6.19
N SER A 150 -17.45 -40.15 5.90
CA SER A 150 -16.21 -40.22 6.65
C SER A 150 -15.42 -38.95 6.34
N ILE A 151 -15.35 -38.06 7.32
CA ILE A 151 -14.27 -37.08 7.40
C ILE A 151 -13.51 -37.41 8.68
N ALA A 152 -12.89 -38.59 8.70
CA ALA A 152 -11.76 -38.81 9.58
C ALA A 152 -10.59 -38.01 9.00
N ASN A 153 -10.37 -36.80 9.53
CA ASN A 153 -9.05 -36.26 9.82
C ASN A 153 -9.21 -35.04 10.72
N THR A 154 -9.10 -35.34 12.02
CA THR A 154 -8.78 -34.39 13.07
C THR A 154 -7.34 -33.90 12.87
N GLU A 155 -7.16 -32.81 12.14
CA GLU A 155 -6.03 -31.89 12.36
C GLU A 155 -6.55 -30.73 13.21
N GLN A 156 -6.76 -31.03 14.49
CA GLN A 156 -6.97 -30.06 15.52
C GLN A 156 -5.60 -29.74 16.13
N ALA A 157 -4.88 -28.78 15.54
CA ALA A 157 -3.87 -27.96 16.22
C ALA A 157 -3.17 -27.05 15.22
N LEU A 158 -3.78 -25.91 14.87
CA LEU A 158 -3.03 -24.71 14.52
C LEU A 158 -3.99 -23.52 14.60
N TYR A 159 -3.63 -22.57 15.46
CA TYR A 159 -4.20 -21.24 15.63
C TYR A 159 -5.47 -21.15 16.50
N GLU A 160 -5.29 -21.28 17.83
CA GLU A 160 -5.91 -20.30 18.74
C GLU A 160 -5.25 -18.95 18.46
N GLU A 161 -5.69 -18.25 17.41
CA GLU A 161 -5.47 -16.81 17.35
C GLU A 161 -6.80 -16.16 17.71
N ASP A 162 -6.74 -15.41 18.80
CA ASP A 162 -7.72 -14.41 19.16
C ASP A 162 -8.14 -13.63 17.90
N PRO A 163 -9.39 -13.73 17.44
CA PRO A 163 -9.87 -13.03 16.24
C PRO A 163 -9.73 -11.50 16.33
N SER A 164 -9.48 -10.96 17.53
CA SER A 164 -9.21 -9.53 17.73
C SER A 164 -7.74 -9.12 17.46
N LEU A 165 -6.81 -10.08 17.37
CA LEU A 165 -5.39 -9.80 17.07
C LEU A 165 -5.08 -9.71 15.58
N PHE A 166 -5.93 -10.27 14.70
CA PHE A 166 -5.72 -10.27 13.25
C PHE A 166 -5.66 -8.85 12.64
N TRP A 167 -6.28 -7.87 13.31
CA TRP A 167 -6.35 -6.48 12.87
C TRP A 167 -5.64 -5.49 13.79
N SER A 168 -4.66 -5.92 14.58
CA SER A 168 -3.78 -4.93 15.23
C SER A 168 -3.17 -4.04 14.14
N PRO A 169 -3.43 -2.73 14.14
CA PRO A 169 -2.95 -1.87 13.07
C PRO A 169 -1.43 -1.98 12.98
N LEU A 170 -0.92 -2.37 11.80
CA LEU A 170 0.50 -2.61 11.56
C LEU A 170 1.42 -1.39 11.84
N TRP A 171 0.86 -0.25 12.26
CA TRP A 171 1.56 0.98 12.60
C TRP A 171 1.76 1.20 14.12
N GLU A 172 1.30 0.29 14.97
CA GLU A 172 1.49 0.34 16.44
C GLU A 172 2.62 -0.57 16.98
N ALA A 173 3.53 -1.04 16.10
CA ALA A 173 4.69 -1.87 16.44
C ALA A 173 6.03 -1.12 16.35
#